data_AF-A0A1G3FPK7-F1
#
_entry.id   AF-A0A1G3FPK7-F1
#
_cell.length_a   1.000
_cell.length_b   1.000
_cell.length_c   1.000
_cell.angle_alpha   90.00
_cell.angle_beta   90.00
_cell.angle_gamma   90.00
#
_symmetry.space_group_name_H-M   'P 1'
#
loop_
_entity.id
_entity.type
_entity.pdbx_description
1 polymer ?
#
loop_
_entity_poly.entity_id
_entity_poly.type
_entity_poly.pdbx_seq_one_letter_code
_entity_poly.pdbx_strand_id
1 'polypeptide(L)'
;MPYWPGYSTIPPECRATYLDWLAGGATDGSFSPGYMFLYFYGLERRFFVDSPDLNERRQLLDEVRRLIEIFQDNYSAQRYLREFIEFALVSITEIGSIPPVFENPGWDLPFSVKVAIGARLQRGENLDADWVLCWFMCHPEKNLRTSAKRCRDEFIALFRLRFERRFPQGLKVAKPRPALKASYQAASREFEGSVNPSIDGKPIPDISGLRKPVEIAQEIADEVMEDLEKFSRYLGRNPEGRGSVEAHALLPQDLRRLFPSDALEKIREWATGITEAGGLVPVADVLEQLEGERSDKPGKRQLTGAADALARIGFGLAPDPRFALRSPTIDEPVVLFDLGGPVEQLEVVSTSYKAALMELALGAFVAQADGAITEHERAALERQVQSVAGLNDHEQRRLRANLAWFVAVPPDMVLLRRKLKDTGTDQQTAIRSALVAAAHADGMVKPEEVAEIEKVYRALGLDPNLVYSDLHAGGVQDAPTRVRAAQPGAPGEKIPVEPSATPQRLDAARIASIRQDTDRVSAVLAEIFAVDGPEDDSKEVAAVSVLAGLDAKHTALIREVITRQHWSDEEFSELVARHGLMVAGALETINEWAFAAHDEALLDEYEGYDVSLDIANAVADAFEKEN
;
A
#
# COMPACT_ATOMS: atom_id res chain seq x y z
N MET A 1 -37.23 14.85 -41.74
CA MET A 1 -37.64 15.83 -40.72
C MET A 1 -36.53 16.88 -40.59
N PRO A 2 -36.84 18.19 -40.55
CA PRO A 2 -35.83 19.21 -40.30
C PRO A 2 -35.29 19.10 -38.86
N TYR A 3 -34.05 19.57 -38.66
CA TYR A 3 -33.35 19.46 -37.38
C TYR A 3 -34.00 20.29 -36.25
N TRP A 4 -34.66 21.41 -36.60
CA TRP A 4 -35.46 22.27 -35.72
C TRP A 4 -36.91 22.31 -36.22
N PRO A 5 -37.72 21.30 -35.93
CA PRO A 5 -39.07 21.19 -36.48
C PRO A 5 -40.09 22.06 -35.74
N GLY A 6 -41.06 22.60 -36.48
CA GLY A 6 -42.30 23.13 -35.89
C GLY A 6 -43.45 22.18 -36.19
N TYR A 7 -44.30 21.86 -35.19
CA TYR A 7 -45.39 20.89 -35.39
C TYR A 7 -46.33 21.26 -36.55
N SER A 8 -46.61 22.56 -36.73
CA SER A 8 -47.45 23.08 -37.81
C SER A 8 -46.80 22.99 -39.20
N THR A 9 -45.47 22.93 -39.27
CA THR A 9 -44.71 23.00 -40.52
C THR A 9 -44.17 21.66 -41.00
N ILE A 10 -44.12 20.64 -40.13
CA ILE A 10 -43.74 19.28 -40.53
C ILE A 10 -44.84 18.57 -41.35
N PRO A 11 -44.48 17.64 -42.25
CA PRO A 11 -45.44 16.87 -43.02
C PRO A 11 -46.43 16.05 -42.15
N PRO A 12 -47.64 15.73 -42.65
CA PRO A 12 -48.63 14.93 -41.94
C PRO A 12 -48.11 13.59 -41.41
N GLU A 13 -47.28 12.89 -42.18
CA GLU A 13 -46.65 11.63 -41.80
C GLU A 13 -45.73 11.80 -40.58
N CYS A 14 -44.94 12.88 -40.53
CA CYS A 14 -44.12 13.17 -39.36
C CYS A 14 -44.98 13.52 -38.14
N ARG A 15 -46.12 14.20 -38.33
CA ARG A 15 -47.05 14.45 -37.21
C ARG A 15 -47.63 13.16 -36.65
N ALA A 16 -48.00 12.21 -37.51
CA ALA A 16 -48.47 10.89 -37.07
C ALA A 16 -47.38 10.18 -36.27
N THR A 17 -46.16 10.09 -36.80
CA THR A 17 -45.01 9.49 -36.11
C THR A 17 -44.71 10.14 -34.76
N TYR A 18 -44.82 11.47 -34.65
CA TYR A 18 -44.66 12.18 -33.37
C TYR A 18 -45.73 11.76 -32.35
N LEU A 19 -46.99 11.70 -32.77
CA LEU A 19 -48.10 11.30 -31.90
C LEU A 19 -47.99 9.83 -31.48
N ASP A 20 -47.54 8.95 -32.38
CA ASP A 20 -47.28 7.54 -32.07
C ASP A 20 -46.15 7.40 -31.03
N TRP A 21 -45.07 8.17 -31.18
CA TRP A 21 -43.97 8.21 -30.21
C TRP A 21 -44.43 8.70 -28.83
N LEU A 22 -45.25 9.76 -28.78
CA LEU A 22 -45.85 10.24 -27.52
C LEU A 22 -46.80 9.22 -26.89
N ALA A 23 -47.63 8.54 -27.70
CA ALA A 23 -48.54 7.50 -27.22
C ALA A 23 -47.77 6.30 -26.65
N GLY A 24 -46.58 6.02 -27.17
CA GLY A 24 -45.62 5.07 -26.61
C GLY A 24 -44.87 5.55 -25.36
N GLY A 25 -45.22 6.71 -24.79
CA GLY A 25 -44.59 7.27 -23.59
C GLY A 25 -43.28 8.01 -23.84
N ALA A 26 -42.94 8.31 -25.10
CA ALA A 26 -41.71 9.00 -25.46
C ALA A 26 -40.43 8.31 -24.90
N THR A 27 -40.38 6.97 -24.94
CA THR A 27 -39.28 6.17 -24.38
C THR A 27 -38.29 5.66 -25.42
N ASP A 28 -38.67 5.62 -26.69
CA ASP A 28 -37.82 5.08 -27.77
C ASP A 28 -36.84 6.14 -28.29
N GLY A 29 -35.56 5.95 -27.97
CA GLY A 29 -34.45 6.83 -28.39
C GLY A 29 -33.99 6.63 -29.83
N SER A 30 -34.47 5.60 -30.55
CA SER A 30 -34.15 5.39 -31.97
C SER A 30 -34.84 6.41 -32.90
N PHE A 31 -35.83 7.13 -32.38
CA PHE A 31 -36.55 8.17 -33.11
C PHE A 31 -35.65 9.38 -33.37
N SER A 32 -35.95 10.09 -34.46
CA SER A 32 -35.23 11.32 -34.79
C SER A 32 -35.28 12.33 -33.62
N PRO A 33 -34.14 12.94 -33.23
CA PRO A 33 -34.09 13.95 -32.17
C PRO A 33 -35.03 15.14 -32.40
N GLY A 34 -35.45 15.40 -33.64
CA GLY A 34 -36.44 16.43 -33.93
C GLY A 34 -37.79 16.19 -33.23
N TYR A 35 -38.21 14.93 -33.05
CA TYR A 35 -39.41 14.59 -32.28
C TYR A 35 -39.25 14.89 -30.79
N MET A 36 -38.09 14.54 -30.23
CA MET A 36 -37.75 14.92 -28.86
C MET A 36 -37.75 16.43 -28.68
N PHE A 37 -37.18 17.18 -29.62
CA PHE A 37 -37.18 18.65 -29.53
C PHE A 37 -38.60 19.23 -29.54
N LEU A 38 -39.53 18.73 -30.37
CA LEU A 38 -40.94 19.16 -30.32
C LEU A 38 -41.57 18.96 -28.94
N TYR A 39 -41.28 17.83 -28.32
CA TYR A 39 -41.77 17.51 -26.98
C TYR A 39 -41.11 18.39 -25.92
N PHE A 40 -39.79 18.54 -26.00
CA PHE A 40 -39.00 19.37 -25.11
C PHE A 40 -39.40 20.85 -25.17
N TYR A 41 -39.78 21.40 -26.33
CA TYR A 41 -40.29 22.79 -26.40
C TYR A 41 -41.52 23.00 -25.52
N GLY A 42 -42.41 22.00 -25.45
CA GLY A 42 -43.57 22.03 -24.57
C GLY A 42 -43.15 22.03 -23.10
N LEU A 43 -42.22 21.15 -22.72
CA LEU A 43 -41.69 21.08 -21.35
C LEU A 43 -40.99 22.39 -20.93
N GLU A 44 -40.16 22.92 -21.83
CA GLU A 44 -39.38 24.14 -21.63
C GLU A 44 -40.28 25.37 -21.44
N ARG A 45 -41.30 25.53 -22.30
CA ARG A 45 -42.30 26.58 -22.15
C ARG A 45 -43.11 26.39 -20.87
N ARG A 46 -43.57 25.16 -20.59
CA ARG A 46 -44.37 24.87 -19.40
C ARG A 46 -43.60 25.25 -18.15
N PHE A 47 -42.31 24.94 -18.07
CA PHE A 47 -41.48 25.25 -16.90
C PHE A 47 -41.23 26.76 -16.72
N PHE A 48 -40.74 27.44 -17.77
CA PHE A 48 -40.25 28.82 -17.64
C PHE A 48 -41.31 29.91 -17.86
N VAL A 49 -42.32 29.65 -18.68
CA VAL A 49 -43.30 30.66 -19.09
C VAL A 49 -44.61 30.49 -18.34
N ASP A 50 -45.18 29.28 -18.34
CA ASP A 50 -46.53 29.05 -17.81
C ASP A 50 -46.60 29.03 -16.27
N SER A 51 -45.44 29.09 -15.59
CA SER A 51 -45.31 29.21 -14.13
C SER A 51 -46.10 28.17 -13.32
N PRO A 52 -45.87 26.86 -13.55
CA PRO A 52 -46.52 25.79 -12.81
C PRO A 52 -46.04 25.74 -11.36
N ASP A 53 -46.77 24.99 -10.52
CA ASP A 53 -46.40 24.80 -9.12
C ASP A 53 -45.08 24.00 -8.97
N LEU A 54 -44.54 23.99 -7.76
CA LEU A 54 -43.24 23.37 -7.48
C LEU A 54 -43.24 21.85 -7.72
N ASN A 55 -44.38 21.17 -7.53
CA ASN A 55 -44.47 19.73 -7.74
C ASN A 55 -44.40 19.40 -9.23
N GLU A 56 -45.15 20.12 -10.05
CA GLU A 56 -45.10 19.98 -11.51
C GLU A 56 -43.71 20.38 -12.05
N ARG A 57 -43.08 21.44 -11.53
CA ARG A 57 -41.69 21.79 -11.91
C ARG A 57 -40.70 20.66 -11.64
N ARG A 58 -40.83 19.94 -10.52
CA ARG A 58 -39.99 18.77 -10.22
C ARG A 58 -40.22 17.64 -11.21
N GLN A 59 -41.49 17.35 -11.53
CA GLN A 59 -41.84 16.34 -12.54
C GLN A 59 -41.27 16.69 -13.92
N LEU A 60 -41.35 17.96 -14.33
CA LEU A 60 -40.76 18.44 -15.58
C LEU A 60 -39.23 18.29 -15.58
N LEU A 61 -38.55 18.63 -14.48
CA LEU A 61 -37.11 18.43 -14.36
C LEU A 61 -36.73 16.94 -14.47
N ASP A 62 -37.45 16.06 -13.79
CA ASP A 62 -37.20 14.62 -13.85
C ASP A 62 -37.47 14.05 -15.25
N GLU A 63 -38.47 14.59 -15.95
CA GLU A 63 -38.73 14.25 -17.34
C GLU A 63 -37.59 14.68 -18.28
N VAL A 64 -37.04 15.88 -18.10
CA VAL A 64 -35.86 16.32 -18.88
C VAL A 64 -34.63 15.46 -18.57
N ARG A 65 -34.44 15.05 -17.32
CA ARG A 65 -33.38 14.09 -16.94
C ARG A 65 -33.56 12.76 -17.65
N ARG A 66 -34.79 12.23 -17.71
CA ARG A 66 -35.11 11.01 -18.46
C ARG A 66 -34.76 11.15 -19.95
N LEU A 67 -35.08 12.28 -20.56
CA LEU A 67 -34.72 12.55 -21.96
C LEU A 67 -33.20 12.61 -22.18
N ILE A 68 -32.41 13.08 -21.20
CA ILE A 68 -30.94 13.08 -21.28
C ILE A 68 -30.38 11.66 -21.44
N GLU A 69 -30.93 10.69 -20.72
CA GLU A 69 -30.48 9.31 -20.77
C GLU A 69 -30.89 8.64 -22.09
N ILE A 70 -32.12 8.88 -22.55
CA ILE A 70 -32.64 8.32 -23.80
C ILE A 70 -31.84 8.82 -25.02
N PHE A 71 -31.40 10.09 -24.99
CA PHE A 71 -30.66 10.73 -26.08
C PHE A 71 -29.19 10.98 -25.72
N GLN A 72 -28.55 10.06 -24.98
CA GLN A 72 -27.17 10.17 -24.53
C GLN A 72 -26.16 10.41 -25.68
N ASP A 73 -26.36 9.75 -26.82
CA ASP A 73 -25.45 9.82 -27.97
C ASP A 73 -25.65 11.10 -28.83
N ASN A 74 -26.67 11.90 -28.54
CA ASN A 74 -26.97 13.10 -29.32
C ASN A 74 -26.41 14.37 -28.66
N TYR A 75 -25.23 14.81 -29.13
CA TYR A 75 -24.53 15.98 -28.58
C TYR A 75 -25.39 17.26 -28.50
N SER A 76 -26.25 17.51 -29.50
CA SER A 76 -27.09 18.71 -29.47
C SER A 76 -28.23 18.60 -28.47
N ALA A 77 -28.88 17.43 -28.37
CA ALA A 77 -29.88 17.18 -27.33
C ALA A 77 -29.24 17.36 -25.94
N GLN A 78 -28.08 16.74 -25.72
CA GLN A 78 -27.32 16.87 -24.47
C GLN A 78 -27.09 18.33 -24.09
N ARG A 79 -26.70 19.18 -25.02
CA ARG A 79 -26.46 20.61 -24.75
C ARG A 79 -27.71 21.32 -24.21
N TYR A 80 -28.84 21.25 -24.92
CA TYR A 80 -30.06 21.98 -24.52
C TYR A 80 -30.71 21.40 -23.27
N LEU A 81 -30.75 20.07 -23.13
CA LEU A 81 -31.35 19.42 -21.97
C LEU A 81 -30.53 19.72 -20.70
N ARG A 82 -29.18 19.74 -20.79
CA ARG A 82 -28.32 20.12 -19.66
C ARG A 82 -28.48 21.59 -19.29
N GLU A 83 -28.54 22.48 -20.27
CA GLU A 83 -28.79 23.90 -20.02
C GLU A 83 -30.13 24.11 -19.29
N PHE A 84 -31.19 23.43 -19.72
CA PHE A 84 -32.47 23.43 -18.99
C PHE A 84 -32.31 22.95 -17.55
N ILE A 85 -31.66 21.81 -17.34
CA ILE A 85 -31.47 21.22 -16.01
C ILE A 85 -30.75 22.19 -15.06
N GLU A 86 -29.69 22.86 -15.53
CA GLU A 86 -28.93 23.83 -14.73
C GLU A 86 -29.81 24.98 -14.23
N PHE A 87 -30.60 25.59 -15.12
CA PHE A 87 -31.50 26.69 -14.75
C PHE A 87 -32.69 26.21 -13.92
N ALA A 88 -33.25 25.06 -14.27
CA ALA A 88 -34.36 24.45 -13.54
C ALA A 88 -33.95 24.11 -12.11
N LEU A 89 -32.79 23.46 -11.91
CA LEU A 89 -32.25 23.10 -10.61
C LEU A 89 -32.09 24.33 -9.71
N VAL A 90 -31.47 25.40 -10.22
CA VAL A 90 -31.29 26.66 -9.49
C VAL A 90 -32.62 27.33 -9.15
N SER A 91 -33.64 27.19 -10.00
CA SER A 91 -34.93 27.84 -9.80
C SER A 91 -35.84 27.14 -8.77
N ILE A 92 -35.66 25.83 -8.53
CA ILE A 92 -36.52 25.04 -7.64
C ILE A 92 -35.84 24.61 -6.33
N THR A 93 -34.53 24.82 -6.23
CA THR A 93 -33.72 24.38 -5.10
C THR A 93 -33.23 25.60 -4.32
N GLU A 94 -33.36 25.55 -2.99
CA GLU A 94 -32.72 26.57 -2.15
C GLU A 94 -31.21 26.55 -2.38
N ILE A 95 -30.60 27.74 -2.52
CA ILE A 95 -29.18 27.87 -2.91
C ILE A 95 -28.24 27.10 -1.95
N GLY A 96 -28.55 27.10 -0.65
CA GLY A 96 -27.77 26.36 0.35
C GLY A 96 -27.88 24.83 0.23
N SER A 97 -28.91 24.33 -0.45
CA SER A 97 -29.19 22.91 -0.66
C SER A 97 -28.73 22.41 -2.03
N ILE A 98 -28.14 23.26 -2.88
CA ILE A 98 -27.53 22.83 -4.14
C ILE A 98 -26.30 21.96 -3.80
N PRO A 99 -26.27 20.69 -4.21
CA PRO A 99 -25.14 19.81 -3.90
C PRO A 99 -23.93 20.12 -4.78
N PRO A 100 -22.69 19.82 -4.32
CA PRO A 100 -21.52 19.82 -5.18
C PRO A 100 -21.65 18.75 -6.26
N VAL A 101 -21.14 19.05 -7.46
CA VAL A 101 -21.07 18.12 -8.59
C VAL A 101 -19.62 17.94 -9.03
N PHE A 102 -19.27 16.73 -9.46
CA PHE A 102 -17.89 16.36 -9.81
C PHE A 102 -17.73 15.97 -11.28
N GLU A 103 -18.75 16.26 -12.09
CA GLU A 103 -18.78 15.96 -13.51
C GLU A 103 -19.26 17.19 -14.26
N ASN A 104 -18.52 17.56 -15.29
CA ASN A 104 -18.92 18.61 -16.20
C ASN A 104 -18.57 18.19 -17.64
N PRO A 105 -19.57 17.76 -18.42
CA PRO A 105 -19.37 17.46 -19.84
C PRO A 105 -19.33 18.74 -20.71
N GLY A 106 -19.62 19.91 -20.14
CA GLY A 106 -19.56 21.20 -20.82
C GLY A 106 -18.17 21.85 -20.80
N TRP A 107 -18.03 22.90 -21.61
CA TRP A 107 -16.80 23.70 -21.75
C TRP A 107 -16.73 24.93 -20.83
N ASP A 108 -17.81 25.22 -20.11
CA ASP A 108 -17.89 26.30 -19.11
C ASP A 108 -18.35 25.71 -17.77
N LEU A 109 -18.08 26.42 -16.67
CA LEU A 109 -18.55 26.04 -15.35
C LEU A 109 -20.08 25.97 -15.31
N PRO A 110 -20.67 24.91 -14.72
CA PRO A 110 -22.12 24.79 -14.59
C PRO A 110 -22.72 25.98 -13.84
N PHE A 111 -23.91 26.43 -14.26
CA PHE A 111 -24.56 27.59 -13.65
C PHE A 111 -24.89 27.36 -12.17
N SER A 112 -25.32 26.14 -11.83
CA SER A 112 -25.56 25.72 -10.45
C SER A 112 -24.31 25.85 -9.57
N VAL A 113 -23.13 25.48 -10.08
CA VAL A 113 -21.83 25.63 -9.40
C VAL A 113 -21.48 27.11 -9.22
N LYS A 114 -21.65 27.94 -10.26
CA LYS A 114 -21.43 29.40 -10.18
C LYS A 114 -22.30 30.04 -9.09
N VAL A 115 -23.58 29.66 -9.03
CA VAL A 115 -24.54 30.14 -8.03
C VAL A 115 -24.15 29.68 -6.62
N ALA A 116 -23.88 28.39 -6.45
CA ALA A 116 -23.63 27.79 -5.14
C ALA A 116 -22.32 28.28 -4.50
N ILE A 117 -21.23 28.36 -5.27
CA ILE A 117 -19.95 28.89 -4.77
C ILE A 117 -20.04 30.40 -4.60
N GLY A 118 -20.60 31.11 -5.58
CA GLY A 118 -20.76 32.56 -5.49
C GLY A 118 -21.55 32.98 -4.25
N ALA A 119 -22.61 32.26 -3.91
CA ALA A 119 -23.40 32.53 -2.71
C ALA A 119 -22.60 32.34 -1.40
N ARG A 120 -21.74 31.32 -1.32
CA ARG A 120 -20.83 31.10 -0.18
C ARG A 120 -19.83 32.25 -0.04
N LEU A 121 -19.22 32.67 -1.15
CA LEU A 121 -18.33 33.84 -1.17
C LEU A 121 -19.05 35.13 -0.79
N GLN A 122 -20.31 35.26 -1.18
CA GLN A 122 -21.14 36.41 -0.85
C GLN A 122 -21.40 36.53 0.67
N ARG A 123 -21.52 35.39 1.35
CA ARG A 123 -21.65 35.30 2.82
C ARG A 123 -20.33 35.36 3.57
N GLY A 124 -19.20 35.33 2.86
CA GLY A 124 -17.87 35.33 3.46
C GLY A 124 -17.48 33.97 4.06
N GLU A 125 -18.11 32.89 3.60
CA GLU A 125 -17.79 31.53 4.00
C GLU A 125 -16.49 31.06 3.34
N ASN A 126 -15.70 30.25 4.05
CA ASN A 126 -14.57 29.54 3.46
C ASN A 126 -15.08 28.32 2.69
N LEU A 127 -14.43 27.97 1.59
CA LEU A 127 -14.79 26.79 0.80
C LEU A 127 -14.18 25.55 1.45
N ASP A 128 -15.00 24.53 1.69
CA ASP A 128 -14.54 23.21 2.11
C ASP A 128 -13.93 22.41 0.95
N ALA A 129 -13.47 21.19 1.24
CA ALA A 129 -12.87 20.31 0.25
C ALA A 129 -13.81 19.99 -0.91
N ASP A 130 -15.11 19.78 -0.62
CA ASP A 130 -16.10 19.39 -1.62
C ASP A 130 -16.37 20.52 -2.61
N TRP A 131 -16.46 21.76 -2.15
CA TRP A 131 -16.68 22.90 -3.05
C TRP A 131 -15.45 23.27 -3.86
N VAL A 132 -14.25 23.13 -3.29
CA VAL A 132 -13.00 23.34 -4.04
C VAL A 132 -12.82 22.23 -5.09
N LEU A 133 -13.09 20.97 -4.72
CA LEU A 133 -13.03 19.85 -5.64
C LEU A 133 -14.11 19.95 -6.73
N CYS A 134 -15.35 20.32 -6.36
CA CYS A 134 -16.43 20.57 -7.32
C CYS A 134 -16.03 21.63 -8.34
N TRP A 135 -15.48 22.76 -7.88
CA TRP A 135 -14.99 23.80 -8.77
C TRP A 135 -13.92 23.26 -9.71
N PHE A 136 -12.92 22.56 -9.18
CA PHE A 136 -11.84 21.98 -9.96
C PHE A 136 -12.32 20.99 -11.01
N MET A 137 -13.12 19.99 -10.61
CA MET A 137 -13.66 18.95 -11.49
C MET A 137 -14.58 19.53 -12.58
N CYS A 138 -15.22 20.67 -12.30
CA CYS A 138 -16.05 21.36 -13.27
C CYS A 138 -15.28 22.37 -14.13
N HIS A 139 -14.04 22.71 -13.81
CA HIS A 139 -13.27 23.70 -14.55
C HIS A 139 -12.83 23.15 -15.92
N PRO A 140 -12.86 23.96 -16.99
CA PRO A 140 -12.43 23.52 -18.32
C PRO A 140 -10.92 23.27 -18.43
N GLU A 141 -10.11 24.03 -17.69
CA GLU A 141 -8.64 23.89 -17.71
C GLU A 141 -8.10 22.82 -16.72
N LYS A 142 -8.96 21.96 -16.15
CA LYS A 142 -8.51 20.90 -15.23
C LYS A 142 -7.64 19.88 -15.96
N ASN A 143 -6.59 19.40 -15.30
CA ASN A 143 -5.77 18.31 -15.82
C ASN A 143 -5.84 17.10 -14.87
N LEU A 144 -6.41 16.00 -15.37
CA LEU A 144 -6.50 14.73 -14.67
C LEU A 144 -5.73 13.65 -15.46
N ARG A 145 -4.70 13.09 -14.81
CA ARG A 145 -3.96 11.92 -15.27
C ARG A 145 -4.81 10.65 -15.12
N THR A 146 -4.34 9.54 -15.69
CA THR A 146 -5.01 8.24 -15.62
C THR A 146 -5.24 7.75 -14.19
N SER A 147 -4.36 8.10 -13.24
CA SER A 147 -4.54 7.76 -11.82
C SER A 147 -5.82 8.33 -11.22
N ALA A 148 -6.15 9.61 -11.48
CA ALA A 148 -7.42 10.18 -11.03
C ALA A 148 -8.63 9.60 -11.77
N LYS A 149 -8.51 9.36 -13.09
CA LYS A 149 -9.63 8.85 -13.91
C LYS A 149 -10.01 7.42 -13.57
N ARG A 150 -9.02 6.54 -13.40
CA ARG A 150 -9.22 5.11 -13.09
C ARG A 150 -9.61 4.89 -11.63
N CYS A 151 -9.07 5.70 -10.73
CA CYS A 151 -9.26 5.60 -9.28
C CYS A 151 -10.07 6.81 -8.76
N ARG A 152 -11.23 7.07 -9.37
CA ARG A 152 -12.02 8.29 -9.14
C ARG A 152 -12.45 8.44 -7.68
N ASP A 153 -12.92 7.37 -7.07
CA ASP A 153 -13.44 7.42 -5.70
C ASP A 153 -12.30 7.57 -4.69
N GLU A 154 -11.19 6.85 -4.91
CA GLU A 154 -9.95 6.98 -4.13
C GLU A 154 -9.34 8.38 -4.27
N PHE A 155 -9.38 8.96 -5.48
CA PHE A 155 -8.93 10.32 -5.76
C PHE A 155 -9.75 11.35 -4.99
N ILE A 156 -11.09 11.26 -5.05
CA ILE A 156 -11.98 12.18 -4.31
C ILE A 156 -11.71 12.07 -2.79
N ALA A 157 -11.60 10.86 -2.26
CA ALA A 157 -11.35 10.64 -0.84
C ALA A 157 -9.99 11.20 -0.40
N LEU A 158 -8.92 10.92 -1.15
CA LEU A 158 -7.58 11.39 -0.79
C LEU A 158 -7.42 12.89 -1.00
N PHE A 159 -8.05 13.46 -2.03
CA PHE A 159 -8.12 14.92 -2.22
C PHE A 159 -8.71 15.60 -0.98
N ARG A 160 -9.83 15.10 -0.45
CA ARG A 160 -10.44 15.66 0.77
C ARG A 160 -9.47 15.63 1.94
N LEU A 161 -8.81 14.50 2.19
CA LEU A 161 -7.85 14.35 3.28
C LEU A 161 -6.64 15.28 3.15
N ARG A 162 -6.10 15.43 1.94
CA ARG A 162 -4.96 16.34 1.66
C ARG A 162 -5.39 17.80 1.77
N PHE A 163 -6.57 18.14 1.26
CA PHE A 163 -7.14 19.48 1.37
C PHE A 163 -7.36 19.88 2.83
N GLU A 164 -8.00 19.04 3.63
CA GLU A 164 -8.29 19.32 5.05
C GLU A 164 -7.01 19.48 5.88
N ARG A 165 -5.96 18.72 5.55
CA ARG A 165 -4.63 18.90 6.17
C ARG A 165 -4.02 20.26 5.84
N ARG A 166 -4.16 20.73 4.59
CA ARG A 166 -3.59 22.01 4.12
C ARG A 166 -4.44 23.22 4.50
N PHE A 167 -5.76 23.05 4.56
CA PHE A 167 -6.76 24.09 4.82
C PHE A 167 -7.79 23.62 5.88
N PRO A 168 -7.39 23.44 7.15
CA PRO A 168 -8.26 22.90 8.20
C PRO A 168 -9.47 23.77 8.53
N GLN A 169 -9.46 25.06 8.14
CA GLN A 169 -10.59 25.99 8.30
C GLN A 169 -11.29 26.29 6.95
N GLY A 170 -10.99 25.52 5.91
CA GLY A 170 -11.41 25.78 4.53
C GLY A 170 -10.54 26.82 3.81
N LEU A 171 -10.70 26.88 2.49
CA LEU A 171 -10.02 27.81 1.61
C LEU A 171 -10.74 29.17 1.60
N LYS A 172 -10.05 30.20 2.07
CA LYS A 172 -10.54 31.58 1.97
C LYS A 172 -10.31 32.12 0.56
N VAL A 173 -11.40 32.45 -0.14
CA VAL A 173 -11.36 33.03 -1.50
C VAL A 173 -11.85 34.47 -1.47
N ALA A 174 -11.12 35.37 -2.14
CA ALA A 174 -11.53 36.76 -2.25
C ALA A 174 -12.78 36.89 -3.13
N LYS A 175 -13.76 37.65 -2.66
CA LYS A 175 -14.97 37.93 -3.41
C LYS A 175 -14.65 38.71 -4.70
N PRO A 176 -14.98 38.19 -5.90
CA PRO A 176 -14.78 38.92 -7.15
C PRO A 176 -15.79 40.07 -7.27
N ARG A 177 -15.41 41.11 -8.02
CA ARG A 177 -16.24 42.32 -8.22
C ARG A 177 -17.44 42.12 -9.15
N PRO A 178 -17.31 41.41 -10.30
CA PRO A 178 -18.43 41.21 -11.21
C PRO A 178 -19.56 40.42 -10.54
N ALA A 179 -20.81 40.81 -10.80
CA ALA A 179 -21.99 40.03 -10.41
C ALA A 179 -22.30 38.98 -11.49
N LEU A 180 -22.72 37.80 -11.05
CA LEU A 180 -23.14 36.70 -11.91
C LEU A 180 -24.38 37.10 -12.70
N LYS A 181 -24.29 36.94 -14.02
CA LYS A 181 -25.40 37.11 -14.96
C LYS A 181 -25.43 35.89 -15.86
N ALA A 182 -26.60 35.30 -16.04
CA ALA A 182 -26.80 34.20 -16.96
C ALA A 182 -27.97 34.52 -17.89
N SER A 183 -27.91 34.01 -19.12
CA SER A 183 -28.99 34.09 -20.09
C SER A 183 -29.43 32.69 -20.46
N TYR A 184 -30.74 32.48 -20.56
CA TYR A 184 -31.32 31.24 -21.06
C TYR A 184 -31.98 31.52 -22.41
N GLN A 185 -31.65 30.69 -23.41
CA GLN A 185 -32.28 30.74 -24.73
C GLN A 185 -33.07 29.45 -24.95
N ALA A 186 -34.38 29.58 -25.17
CA ALA A 186 -35.23 28.43 -25.45
C ALA A 186 -34.75 27.69 -26.70
N ALA A 187 -34.77 26.35 -26.69
CA ALA A 187 -34.44 25.53 -27.85
C ALA A 187 -35.37 25.78 -29.03
N SER A 188 -36.63 26.16 -28.76
CA SER A 188 -37.60 26.60 -29.77
C SER A 188 -37.30 27.97 -30.37
N ARG A 189 -36.42 28.76 -29.73
CA ARG A 189 -36.17 30.20 -29.96
C ARG A 189 -37.39 31.10 -29.75
N GLU A 190 -38.46 30.58 -29.14
CA GLU A 190 -39.68 31.36 -28.92
C GLU A 190 -39.50 32.42 -27.81
N PHE A 191 -38.63 32.16 -26.84
CA PHE A 191 -38.32 33.07 -25.75
C PHE A 191 -36.86 33.03 -25.35
N GLU A 192 -36.42 34.12 -24.73
CA GLU A 192 -35.13 34.26 -24.06
C GLU A 192 -35.34 34.92 -22.69
N GLY A 193 -34.45 34.66 -21.74
CA GLY A 193 -34.53 35.21 -20.39
C GLY A 193 -33.15 35.53 -19.82
N SER A 194 -33.10 36.48 -18.90
CA SER A 194 -31.89 36.76 -18.13
C SER A 194 -32.13 36.49 -16.64
N VAL A 195 -31.14 35.88 -16.01
CA VAL A 195 -31.14 35.52 -14.59
C VAL A 195 -30.00 36.24 -13.90
N ASN A 196 -30.34 37.03 -12.89
CA ASN A 196 -29.40 37.78 -12.07
C ASN A 196 -29.57 37.30 -10.61
N PRO A 197 -28.95 36.17 -10.23
CA PRO A 197 -29.23 35.55 -8.95
C PRO A 197 -28.69 36.42 -7.80
N SER A 198 -29.41 36.40 -6.68
CA SER A 198 -29.07 37.16 -5.48
C SER A 198 -29.25 36.30 -4.24
N ILE A 199 -28.47 36.61 -3.21
CA ILE A 199 -28.59 35.99 -1.89
C ILE A 199 -28.52 37.09 -0.83
N ASP A 200 -29.39 37.01 0.17
CA ASP A 200 -29.49 37.98 1.26
C ASP A 200 -29.61 39.44 0.75
N GLY A 201 -30.39 39.63 -0.34
CA GLY A 201 -30.63 40.92 -0.97
C GLY A 201 -29.44 41.49 -1.77
N LYS A 202 -28.37 40.72 -1.96
CA LYS A 202 -27.17 41.16 -2.68
C LYS A 202 -26.89 40.28 -3.91
N PRO A 203 -26.37 40.84 -5.02
CA PRO A 203 -26.00 40.05 -6.18
C PRO A 203 -24.95 38.99 -5.86
N ILE A 204 -25.11 37.80 -6.41
CA ILE A 204 -24.10 36.74 -6.32
C ILE A 204 -22.88 37.13 -7.17
N PRO A 205 -21.66 37.02 -6.64
CA PRO A 205 -20.43 37.30 -7.39
C PRO A 205 -20.16 36.23 -8.46
N ASP A 206 -19.66 36.64 -9.62
CA ASP A 206 -19.27 35.74 -10.71
C ASP A 206 -17.86 35.17 -10.47
N ILE A 207 -17.78 33.86 -10.32
CA ILE A 207 -16.53 33.14 -10.04
C ILE A 207 -15.76 32.75 -11.31
N SER A 208 -16.34 32.90 -12.50
CA SER A 208 -15.80 32.35 -13.76
C SER A 208 -14.38 32.84 -14.09
N GLY A 209 -14.00 34.02 -13.62
CA GLY A 209 -12.68 34.61 -13.85
C GLY A 209 -11.61 34.30 -12.78
N LEU A 210 -11.94 33.54 -11.74
CA LEU A 210 -11.00 33.25 -10.64
C LEU A 210 -10.18 32.00 -10.94
N ARG A 211 -8.86 32.18 -11.13
CA ARG A 211 -7.92 31.08 -11.40
C ARG A 211 -7.27 30.50 -10.14
N LYS A 212 -6.93 31.35 -9.17
CA LYS A 212 -6.13 30.92 -8.01
C LYS A 212 -6.72 29.75 -7.21
N PRO A 213 -8.04 29.67 -6.94
CA PRO A 213 -8.62 28.52 -6.26
C PRO A 213 -8.47 27.21 -7.06
N VAL A 214 -8.57 27.28 -8.38
CA VAL A 214 -8.41 26.13 -9.29
C VAL A 214 -6.96 25.68 -9.36
N GLU A 215 -5.99 26.62 -9.40
CA GLU A 215 -4.56 26.30 -9.31
C GLU A 215 -4.21 25.58 -8.01
N ILE A 216 -4.73 26.06 -6.88
CA ILE A 216 -4.53 25.40 -5.57
C ILE A 216 -5.12 23.99 -5.57
N ALA A 217 -6.29 23.81 -6.19
CA ALA A 217 -6.90 22.49 -6.32
C ALA A 217 -6.07 21.58 -7.24
N GLN A 218 -5.53 22.09 -8.35
CA GLN A 218 -4.65 21.34 -9.25
C GLN A 218 -3.38 20.88 -8.52
N GLU A 219 -2.75 21.74 -7.71
CA GLU A 219 -1.59 21.36 -6.88
C GLU A 219 -1.90 20.15 -5.97
N ILE A 220 -3.05 20.18 -5.28
CA ILE A 220 -3.49 19.06 -4.43
C ILE A 220 -3.81 17.82 -5.28
N ALA A 221 -4.48 18.01 -6.43
CA ALA A 221 -4.80 16.92 -7.33
C ALA A 221 -3.55 16.23 -7.86
N ASP A 222 -2.48 16.98 -8.15
CA ASP A 222 -1.21 16.43 -8.62
C ASP A 222 -0.52 15.57 -7.55
N GLU A 223 -0.51 16.00 -6.28
CA GLU A 223 -0.03 15.19 -5.15
C GLU A 223 -0.86 13.90 -5.00
N VAL A 224 -2.19 14.00 -5.08
CA VAL A 224 -3.10 12.84 -4.98
C VAL A 224 -2.88 11.86 -6.13
N MET A 225 -2.71 12.37 -7.36
CA MET A 225 -2.47 11.55 -8.54
C MET A 225 -1.15 10.79 -8.49
N GLU A 226 -0.13 11.38 -7.86
CA GLU A 226 1.17 10.77 -7.60
C GLU A 226 1.04 9.64 -6.57
N ASP A 227 0.41 9.92 -5.43
CA ASP A 227 0.17 8.94 -4.35
C ASP A 227 -0.64 7.71 -4.84
N LEU A 228 -1.53 7.91 -5.81
CA LEU A 228 -2.37 6.85 -6.40
C LEU A 228 -1.74 6.16 -7.62
N GLU A 229 -0.55 6.56 -8.05
CA GLU A 229 0.01 6.08 -9.31
C GLU A 229 0.23 4.56 -9.32
N LYS A 230 0.86 4.02 -8.26
CA LYS A 230 1.13 2.59 -8.13
C LYS A 230 -0.15 1.75 -8.14
N PHE A 231 -1.15 2.20 -7.38
CA PHE A 231 -2.47 1.58 -7.34
C PHE A 231 -3.16 1.62 -8.70
N SER A 232 -3.13 2.78 -9.38
CA SER A 232 -3.69 2.92 -10.73
C SER A 232 -3.00 2.01 -11.74
N ARG A 233 -1.66 1.93 -11.74
CA ARG A 233 -0.90 1.05 -12.64
C ARG A 233 -1.29 -0.42 -12.43
N TYR A 234 -1.44 -0.84 -11.16
CA TYR A 234 -1.93 -2.19 -10.84
C TYR A 234 -3.32 -2.45 -11.42
N LEU A 235 -4.28 -1.55 -11.22
CA LEU A 235 -5.64 -1.70 -11.78
C LEU A 235 -5.67 -1.65 -13.32
N GLY A 236 -4.69 -0.98 -13.94
CA GLY A 236 -4.54 -1.00 -15.39
C GLY A 236 -4.15 -2.38 -15.93
N ARG A 237 -3.37 -3.15 -15.16
CA ARG A 237 -2.98 -4.53 -15.49
C ARG A 237 -4.00 -5.56 -15.01
N ASN A 238 -4.71 -5.26 -13.93
CA ASN A 238 -5.67 -6.12 -13.25
C ASN A 238 -7.02 -5.39 -13.05
N PRO A 239 -7.91 -5.34 -14.06
CA PRO A 239 -9.16 -4.58 -13.98
C PRO A 239 -10.08 -4.99 -12.81
N GLU A 240 -10.14 -6.29 -12.51
CA GLU A 240 -10.94 -6.87 -11.42
C GLU A 240 -10.18 -6.93 -10.08
N GLY A 241 -8.93 -6.45 -10.05
CA GLY A 241 -8.04 -6.59 -8.89
C GLY A 241 -8.33 -5.62 -7.73
N ARG A 242 -9.28 -4.70 -7.86
CA ARG A 242 -9.50 -3.61 -6.87
C ARG A 242 -9.74 -4.09 -5.44
N GLY A 243 -10.37 -5.24 -5.26
CA GLY A 243 -10.62 -5.84 -3.94
C GLY A 243 -9.51 -6.75 -3.41
N SER A 244 -8.39 -6.92 -4.14
CA SER A 244 -7.33 -7.87 -3.78
C SER A 244 -6.44 -7.35 -2.63
N VAL A 245 -5.67 -8.28 -2.07
CA VAL A 245 -4.65 -7.98 -1.07
C VAL A 245 -3.57 -7.07 -1.63
N GLU A 246 -3.09 -7.34 -2.86
CA GLU A 246 -2.07 -6.53 -3.52
C GLU A 246 -2.57 -5.12 -3.81
N ALA A 247 -3.81 -4.99 -4.31
CA ALA A 247 -4.43 -3.69 -4.57
C ALA A 247 -4.49 -2.85 -3.28
N HIS A 248 -4.98 -3.44 -2.19
CA HIS A 248 -5.08 -2.73 -0.91
C HIS A 248 -3.72 -2.37 -0.32
N ALA A 249 -2.71 -3.22 -0.51
CA ALA A 249 -1.33 -2.95 -0.11
C ALA A 249 -0.71 -1.75 -0.84
N LEU A 250 -1.15 -1.48 -2.07
CA LEU A 250 -0.73 -0.34 -2.89
C LEU A 250 -1.51 0.95 -2.59
N LEU A 251 -2.62 0.88 -1.84
CA LEU A 251 -3.35 2.08 -1.42
C LEU A 251 -2.54 2.88 -0.39
N PRO A 252 -2.57 4.23 -0.47
CA PRO A 252 -2.08 5.09 0.60
C PRO A 252 -2.70 4.72 1.95
N GLN A 253 -1.91 4.77 3.02
CA GLN A 253 -2.33 4.36 4.37
C GLN A 253 -3.63 5.07 4.83
N ASP A 254 -3.74 6.35 4.47
CA ASP A 254 -4.90 7.19 4.77
C ASP A 254 -6.22 6.66 4.13
N LEU A 255 -6.12 5.93 3.00
CA LEU A 255 -7.27 5.38 2.28
C LEU A 255 -7.64 3.96 2.69
N ARG A 256 -6.70 3.17 3.24
CA ARG A 256 -6.91 1.74 3.54
C ARG A 256 -8.14 1.47 4.41
N ARG A 257 -8.53 2.41 5.28
CA ARG A 257 -9.73 2.32 6.12
C ARG A 257 -11.02 2.70 5.39
N LEU A 258 -10.94 3.60 4.42
CA LEU A 258 -12.08 4.07 3.63
C LEU A 258 -12.44 3.07 2.53
N PHE A 259 -11.46 2.28 2.08
CA PHE A 259 -11.60 1.26 1.04
C PHE A 259 -11.14 -0.09 1.60
N PRO A 260 -11.97 -0.77 2.42
CA PRO A 260 -11.64 -2.10 2.94
C PRO A 260 -11.61 -3.15 1.81
N SER A 261 -10.88 -4.24 2.04
CA SER A 261 -10.83 -5.40 1.15
C SER A 261 -11.41 -6.62 1.86
N ASP A 262 -12.47 -7.19 1.29
CA ASP A 262 -13.09 -8.41 1.81
C ASP A 262 -12.10 -9.59 1.84
N ALA A 263 -11.19 -9.65 0.87
CA ALA A 263 -10.14 -10.68 0.83
C ALA A 263 -9.19 -10.54 2.02
N LEU A 264 -8.73 -9.31 2.31
CA LEU A 264 -7.90 -9.04 3.48
C LEU A 264 -8.62 -9.28 4.80
N GLU A 265 -9.90 -8.91 4.90
CA GLU A 265 -10.67 -9.14 6.13
C GLU A 265 -10.87 -10.64 6.38
N LYS A 266 -11.10 -11.46 5.34
CA LYS A 266 -11.11 -12.92 5.48
C LYS A 266 -9.78 -13.48 5.99
N ILE A 267 -8.65 -12.99 5.46
CA ILE A 267 -7.32 -13.41 5.92
C ILE A 267 -7.09 -12.95 7.36
N ARG A 268 -7.53 -11.74 7.72
CA ARG A 268 -7.48 -11.22 9.10
C ARG A 268 -8.29 -12.08 10.05
N GLU A 269 -9.54 -12.39 9.72
CA GLU A 269 -10.42 -13.24 10.54
C GLU A 269 -9.83 -14.64 10.73
N TRP A 270 -9.31 -15.24 9.64
CA TRP A 270 -8.60 -16.51 9.71
C TRP A 270 -7.37 -16.43 10.63
N ALA A 271 -6.52 -15.42 10.44
CA ALA A 271 -5.32 -15.24 11.25
C ALA A 271 -5.66 -15.03 12.74
N THR A 272 -6.72 -14.27 13.05
CA THR A 272 -7.25 -14.12 14.41
C THR A 272 -7.69 -15.47 14.98
N GLY A 273 -8.42 -16.28 14.21
CA GLY A 273 -8.84 -17.61 14.66
C GLY A 273 -7.65 -18.53 14.97
N ILE A 274 -6.58 -18.46 14.16
CA ILE A 274 -5.35 -19.22 14.39
C ILE A 274 -4.62 -18.72 15.65
N THR A 275 -4.48 -17.40 15.84
CA THR A 275 -3.80 -16.87 17.03
C THR A 275 -4.55 -17.17 18.32
N GLU A 276 -5.88 -17.13 18.31
CA GLU A 276 -6.73 -17.52 19.45
C GLU A 276 -6.63 -19.02 19.77
N ALA A 277 -6.39 -19.87 18.76
CA ALA A 277 -6.19 -21.31 18.91
C ALA A 277 -4.76 -21.72 19.31
N GLY A 278 -3.86 -20.77 19.60
CA GLY A 278 -2.48 -21.03 20.01
C GLY A 278 -1.43 -20.79 18.93
N GLY A 279 -1.81 -20.32 17.75
CA GLY A 279 -0.92 -19.76 16.73
C GLY A 279 -0.26 -20.78 15.79
N LEU A 280 -0.25 -22.08 16.11
CA LEU A 280 0.40 -23.10 15.29
C LEU A 280 -0.43 -23.44 14.06
N VAL A 281 0.18 -23.30 12.87
CA VAL A 281 -0.44 -23.59 11.58
C VAL A 281 0.60 -24.13 10.59
N PRO A 282 0.29 -25.14 9.74
CA PRO A 282 1.21 -25.61 8.70
C PRO A 282 1.59 -24.50 7.71
N VAL A 283 2.83 -24.50 7.23
CA VAL A 283 3.29 -23.57 6.19
C VAL A 283 2.40 -23.62 4.95
N ALA A 284 2.00 -24.82 4.52
CA ALA A 284 1.13 -25.01 3.37
C ALA A 284 -0.17 -24.18 3.47
N ASP A 285 -0.81 -24.20 4.65
CA ASP A 285 -2.11 -23.57 4.87
C ASP A 285 -1.96 -22.03 4.91
N VAL A 286 -0.83 -21.51 5.42
CA VAL A 286 -0.53 -20.07 5.37
C VAL A 286 -0.39 -19.59 3.94
N LEU A 287 0.32 -20.34 3.10
CA LEU A 287 0.53 -19.98 1.70
C LEU A 287 -0.75 -20.12 0.88
N GLU A 288 -1.51 -21.20 1.08
CA GLU A 288 -2.81 -21.42 0.44
C GLU A 288 -3.78 -20.27 0.78
N GLN A 289 -3.79 -19.80 2.03
CA GLN A 289 -4.68 -18.71 2.43
C GLN A 289 -4.29 -17.34 1.86
N LEU A 290 -2.99 -17.09 1.63
CA LEU A 290 -2.49 -15.81 1.12
C LEU A 290 -2.44 -15.75 -0.41
N GLU A 291 -2.09 -16.85 -1.06
CA GLU A 291 -1.87 -16.93 -2.50
C GLU A 291 -3.03 -17.61 -3.25
N GLY A 292 -3.93 -18.29 -2.53
CA GLY A 292 -5.05 -19.05 -3.10
C GLY A 292 -4.65 -20.41 -3.69
N GLU A 293 -3.35 -20.73 -3.72
CA GLU A 293 -2.81 -22.00 -4.22
C GLU A 293 -1.88 -22.63 -3.19
N ARG A 294 -1.95 -23.96 -3.10
CA ARG A 294 -1.05 -24.75 -2.25
C ARG A 294 0.24 -25.03 -3.01
N SER A 295 1.31 -24.29 -2.68
CA SER A 295 2.67 -24.59 -3.15
C SER A 295 3.11 -25.97 -2.65
N ASP A 296 4.00 -26.67 -3.37
CA ASP A 296 4.61 -27.94 -2.93
C ASP A 296 6.01 -27.75 -2.31
N LYS A 297 6.67 -26.62 -2.59
CA LYS A 297 8.03 -26.29 -2.11
C LYS A 297 8.21 -24.78 -1.92
N PRO A 298 7.96 -24.25 -0.72
CA PRO A 298 8.11 -22.83 -0.48
C PRO A 298 9.57 -22.39 -0.45
N GLY A 299 9.90 -21.41 -1.29
CA GLY A 299 11.21 -20.74 -1.27
C GLY A 299 11.29 -19.68 -0.17
N LYS A 300 12.52 -19.27 0.23
CA LYS A 300 12.74 -18.19 1.20
C LYS A 300 12.00 -16.90 0.81
N ARG A 301 11.99 -16.55 -0.48
CA ARG A 301 11.28 -15.38 -1.01
C ARG A 301 9.77 -15.44 -0.79
N GLN A 302 9.16 -16.62 -0.98
CA GLN A 302 7.73 -16.83 -0.81
C GLN A 302 7.32 -16.66 0.66
N LEU A 303 8.06 -17.30 1.57
CA LEU A 303 7.83 -17.14 3.01
C LEU A 303 8.08 -15.69 3.49
N THR A 304 9.04 -15.00 2.88
CA THR A 304 9.31 -13.59 3.18
C THR A 304 8.13 -12.72 2.76
N GLY A 305 7.58 -12.96 1.56
CA GLY A 305 6.36 -12.30 1.08
C GLY A 305 5.14 -12.60 1.97
N ALA A 306 4.99 -13.85 2.43
CA ALA A 306 3.94 -14.24 3.36
C ALA A 306 4.05 -13.48 4.69
N ALA A 307 5.26 -13.39 5.26
CA ALA A 307 5.50 -12.61 6.47
C ALA A 307 5.14 -11.13 6.29
N ASP A 308 5.48 -10.53 5.14
CA ASP A 308 5.17 -9.13 4.84
C ASP A 308 3.67 -8.88 4.65
N ALA A 309 2.98 -9.80 3.98
CA ALA A 309 1.53 -9.73 3.80
C ALA A 309 0.81 -9.79 5.16
N LEU A 310 1.19 -10.73 6.02
CA LEU A 310 0.65 -10.87 7.38
C LEU A 310 0.95 -9.63 8.24
N ALA A 311 2.15 -9.06 8.15
CA ALA A 311 2.51 -7.89 8.93
C ALA A 311 1.71 -6.65 8.57
N ARG A 312 1.33 -6.49 7.30
CA ARG A 312 0.44 -5.39 6.85
C ARG A 312 -0.95 -5.48 7.45
N ILE A 313 -1.40 -6.67 7.85
CA ILE A 313 -2.66 -6.86 8.59
C ILE A 313 -2.46 -7.02 10.10
N GLY A 314 -1.22 -6.89 10.60
CA GLY A 314 -0.92 -6.89 12.04
C GLY A 314 -0.61 -8.25 12.65
N PHE A 315 -0.29 -9.24 11.82
CA PHE A 315 0.15 -10.56 12.26
C PHE A 315 1.60 -10.81 11.91
N GLY A 316 2.32 -11.47 12.81
CA GLY A 316 3.69 -11.92 12.57
C GLY A 316 3.73 -13.41 12.25
N LEU A 317 4.80 -13.81 11.58
CA LEU A 317 5.12 -15.20 11.25
C LEU A 317 6.43 -15.58 11.95
N ALA A 318 6.43 -16.66 12.75
CA ALA A 318 7.63 -17.22 13.35
C ALA A 318 7.85 -18.67 12.90
N PRO A 319 9.06 -19.04 12.43
CA PRO A 319 10.24 -18.19 12.34
C PRO A 319 10.13 -17.25 11.12
N ASP A 320 10.52 -15.99 11.30
CA ASP A 320 10.61 -15.04 10.18
C ASP A 320 11.80 -15.45 9.29
N PRO A 321 11.62 -15.71 7.98
CA PRO A 321 12.68 -16.19 7.08
C PRO A 321 13.93 -15.31 7.03
N ARG A 322 13.81 -14.03 7.42
CA ARG A 322 14.94 -13.08 7.50
C ARG A 322 15.88 -13.38 8.65
N PHE A 323 15.34 -13.93 9.75
CA PHE A 323 16.07 -14.17 11.00
C PHE A 323 16.09 -15.65 11.39
N ALA A 324 15.42 -16.51 10.63
CA ALA A 324 15.33 -17.93 10.91
C ALA A 324 16.70 -18.61 10.86
N LEU A 325 17.01 -19.44 11.86
CA LEU A 325 18.19 -20.32 11.84
C LEU A 325 18.02 -21.46 10.83
N ARG A 326 16.77 -21.88 10.61
CA ARG A 326 16.32 -22.91 9.68
C ARG A 326 14.98 -22.47 9.09
N SER A 327 14.80 -22.60 7.78
CA SER A 327 13.49 -22.43 7.16
C SER A 327 12.59 -23.63 7.45
N PRO A 328 11.32 -23.42 7.81
CA PRO A 328 10.38 -24.51 8.02
C PRO A 328 10.08 -25.21 6.70
N THR A 329 9.88 -26.53 6.78
CA THR A 329 9.37 -27.33 5.66
C THR A 329 7.87 -27.14 5.51
N ILE A 330 7.30 -27.61 4.39
CA ILE A 330 5.91 -27.31 4.03
C ILE A 330 4.87 -27.91 4.98
N ASP A 331 5.18 -29.08 5.55
CA ASP A 331 4.33 -29.79 6.50
C ASP A 331 4.62 -29.40 7.96
N GLU A 332 5.71 -28.67 8.20
CA GLU A 332 6.05 -28.18 9.54
C GLU A 332 5.17 -26.98 9.92
N PRO A 333 4.82 -26.84 11.21
CA PRO A 333 4.08 -25.70 11.67
C PRO A 333 4.97 -24.45 11.74
N VAL A 334 4.33 -23.31 11.52
CA VAL A 334 4.79 -21.96 11.86
C VAL A 334 3.86 -21.39 12.92
N VAL A 335 4.32 -20.37 13.62
CA VAL A 335 3.53 -19.66 14.63
C VAL A 335 3.08 -18.33 14.06
N LEU A 336 1.77 -18.17 13.89
CA LEU A 336 1.13 -16.87 13.74
C LEU A 336 0.90 -16.23 15.10
N PHE A 337 1.16 -14.93 15.21
CA PHE A 337 0.98 -14.19 16.45
C PHE A 337 0.58 -12.73 16.17
N ASP A 338 -0.06 -12.09 17.14
CA ASP A 338 -0.47 -10.69 17.05
C ASP A 338 0.73 -9.74 17.23
N LEU A 339 0.95 -8.83 16.27
CA LEU A 339 1.95 -7.78 16.36
C LEU A 339 1.46 -6.55 17.14
N GLY A 340 0.16 -6.42 17.41
CA GLY A 340 -0.44 -5.24 18.05
C GLY A 340 -0.81 -4.13 17.07
N GLY A 341 -0.66 -4.38 15.76
CA GLY A 341 -1.01 -3.46 14.68
C GLY A 341 -0.18 -3.70 13.41
N PRO A 342 -0.55 -3.07 12.28
CA PRO A 342 0.19 -3.18 11.02
C PRO A 342 1.64 -2.69 11.14
N VAL A 343 2.58 -3.45 10.57
CA VAL A 343 4.02 -3.12 10.53
C VAL A 343 4.49 -3.13 9.08
N GLU A 344 5.14 -2.05 8.61
CA GLU A 344 5.62 -1.95 7.22
C GLU A 344 7.08 -2.41 7.02
N GLN A 345 7.92 -2.33 8.06
CA GLN A 345 9.34 -2.69 8.00
C GLN A 345 9.64 -3.80 9.00
N LEU A 346 9.47 -5.05 8.58
CA LEU A 346 9.73 -6.21 9.44
C LEU A 346 11.23 -6.49 9.62
N GLU A 347 12.05 -6.07 8.66
CA GLU A 347 13.48 -6.30 8.56
C GLU A 347 14.32 -5.50 9.55
N VAL A 348 13.76 -4.42 10.10
CA VAL A 348 14.45 -3.55 11.06
C VAL A 348 14.28 -4.12 12.47
N VAL A 349 15.32 -4.79 12.97
CA VAL A 349 15.40 -5.33 14.34
C VAL A 349 16.73 -4.96 15.00
N SER A 350 16.71 -4.86 16.32
CA SER A 350 17.89 -4.58 17.15
C SER A 350 18.90 -5.73 17.13
N THR A 351 20.16 -5.41 17.44
CA THR A 351 21.21 -6.41 17.69
C THR A 351 20.86 -7.27 18.90
N SER A 352 20.28 -6.67 19.95
CA SER A 352 19.81 -7.35 21.15
C SER A 352 18.76 -8.42 20.83
N TYR A 353 17.83 -8.16 19.90
CA TYR A 353 16.85 -9.15 19.44
C TYR A 353 17.54 -10.35 18.77
N LYS A 354 18.45 -10.11 17.83
CA LYS A 354 19.17 -11.18 17.13
C LYS A 354 19.98 -12.05 18.09
N ALA A 355 20.66 -11.42 19.06
CA ALA A 355 21.39 -12.12 20.10
C ALA A 355 20.46 -12.99 20.96
N ALA A 356 19.38 -12.41 21.47
CA ALA A 356 18.40 -13.13 22.27
C ALA A 356 17.76 -14.30 21.52
N LEU A 357 17.50 -14.16 20.21
CA LEU A 357 17.00 -15.25 19.37
C LEU A 357 17.99 -16.41 19.28
N MET A 358 19.29 -16.12 19.17
CA MET A 358 20.35 -17.15 19.18
C MET A 358 20.45 -17.84 20.54
N GLU A 359 20.49 -17.08 21.63
CA GLU A 359 20.53 -17.63 22.99
C GLU A 359 19.31 -18.52 23.26
N LEU A 360 18.13 -18.07 22.82
CA LEU A 360 16.88 -18.82 22.94
C LEU A 360 16.94 -20.14 22.15
N ALA A 361 17.49 -20.13 20.94
CA ALA A 361 17.62 -21.34 20.13
C ALA A 361 18.61 -22.36 20.74
N LEU A 362 19.73 -21.87 21.30
CA LEU A 362 20.68 -22.70 22.02
C LEU A 362 20.07 -23.27 23.30
N GLY A 363 19.34 -22.45 24.06
CA GLY A 363 18.64 -22.87 25.27
C GLY A 363 17.55 -23.90 24.98
N ALA A 364 16.73 -23.67 23.95
CA ALA A 364 15.71 -24.63 23.51
C ALA A 364 16.34 -25.95 23.05
N PHE A 365 17.49 -25.89 22.37
CA PHE A 365 18.23 -27.08 21.97
C PHE A 365 18.71 -27.91 23.17
N VAL A 366 19.31 -27.27 24.18
CA VAL A 366 19.77 -27.96 25.41
C VAL A 366 18.58 -28.54 26.18
N ALA A 367 17.50 -27.77 26.32
CA ALA A 367 16.28 -28.19 27.02
C ALA A 367 15.55 -29.37 26.34
N GLN A 368 15.88 -29.70 25.09
CA GLN A 368 15.24 -30.79 24.34
C GLN A 368 16.13 -32.03 24.23
N ALA A 369 17.18 -32.12 25.05
CA ALA A 369 18.15 -33.22 25.08
C ALA A 369 17.51 -34.60 25.28
N ASP A 370 16.44 -34.70 26.06
CA ASP A 370 15.68 -35.93 26.34
C ASP A 370 14.49 -36.13 25.38
N GLY A 371 14.35 -35.26 24.37
CA GLY A 371 13.29 -35.29 23.38
C GLY A 371 11.99 -34.60 23.80
N ALA A 372 11.89 -34.04 25.02
CA ALA A 372 10.71 -33.31 25.45
C ALA A 372 11.04 -32.18 26.45
N ILE A 373 10.65 -30.95 26.12
CA ILE A 373 10.81 -29.82 27.04
C ILE A 373 9.81 -29.95 28.19
N THR A 374 10.29 -30.01 29.42
CA THR A 374 9.46 -30.01 30.64
C THR A 374 8.84 -28.63 30.89
N GLU A 375 7.77 -28.58 31.67
CA GLU A 375 7.12 -27.31 32.03
C GLU A 375 8.07 -26.35 32.78
N HIS A 376 9.02 -26.89 33.55
CA HIS A 376 10.01 -26.09 34.26
C HIS A 376 11.05 -25.46 33.32
N GLU A 377 11.56 -26.22 32.35
CA GLU A 377 12.47 -25.71 31.31
C GLU A 377 11.77 -24.68 30.42
N ARG A 378 10.51 -24.95 30.03
CA ARG A 378 9.68 -23.99 29.30
C ARG A 378 9.51 -22.69 30.08
N ALA A 379 9.14 -22.77 31.36
CA ALA A 379 8.99 -21.59 32.21
C ALA A 379 10.32 -20.84 32.45
N ALA A 380 11.46 -21.54 32.38
CA ALA A 380 12.78 -20.90 32.43
C ALA A 380 13.08 -20.12 31.15
N LEU A 381 12.84 -20.70 29.96
CA LEU A 381 12.99 -20.03 28.67
C LEU A 381 12.02 -18.84 28.53
N GLU A 382 10.77 -18.98 28.99
CA GLU A 382 9.80 -17.88 28.98
C GLU A 382 10.24 -16.71 29.89
N ARG A 383 10.81 -17.01 31.07
CA ARG A 383 11.40 -15.98 31.95
C ARG A 383 12.61 -15.31 31.30
N GLN A 384 13.46 -16.06 30.61
CA GLN A 384 14.60 -15.51 29.87
C GLN A 384 14.11 -14.52 28.81
N VAL A 385 13.14 -14.90 27.98
CA VAL A 385 12.52 -14.03 26.97
C VAL A 385 11.92 -12.75 27.57
N GLN A 386 11.31 -12.83 28.75
CA GLN A 386 10.77 -11.66 29.45
C GLN A 386 11.84 -10.74 30.04
N SER A 387 13.01 -11.29 30.40
CA SER A 387 14.08 -10.58 31.09
C SER A 387 15.06 -9.84 30.16
N VAL A 388 14.98 -10.05 28.84
CA VAL A 388 15.86 -9.41 27.86
C VAL A 388 15.64 -7.90 27.87
N ALA A 389 16.67 -7.15 28.27
CA ALA A 389 16.62 -5.69 28.29
C ALA A 389 16.77 -5.10 26.87
N GLY A 390 16.09 -3.98 26.62
CA GLY A 390 16.28 -3.19 25.39
C GLY A 390 15.46 -3.65 24.17
N LEU A 391 14.60 -4.67 24.32
CA LEU A 391 13.67 -5.06 23.25
C LEU A 391 12.43 -4.16 23.24
N ASN A 392 11.95 -3.82 22.04
CA ASN A 392 10.64 -3.20 21.88
C ASN A 392 9.51 -4.25 21.93
N ASP A 393 8.26 -3.78 22.02
CA ASP A 393 7.08 -4.66 22.16
C ASP A 393 6.93 -5.67 21.00
N HIS A 394 7.24 -5.26 19.77
CA HIS A 394 7.18 -6.15 18.59
C HIS A 394 8.27 -7.23 18.66
N GLU A 395 9.48 -6.87 19.05
CA GLU A 395 10.61 -7.80 19.21
C GLU A 395 10.33 -8.80 20.35
N GLN A 396 9.75 -8.33 21.46
CA GLN A 396 9.39 -9.21 22.56
C GLN A 396 8.30 -10.22 22.15
N ARG A 397 7.29 -9.77 21.39
CA ARG A 397 6.25 -10.66 20.81
C ARG A 397 6.86 -11.67 19.84
N ARG A 398 7.74 -11.23 18.93
CA ARG A 398 8.48 -12.11 18.01
C ARG A 398 9.29 -13.17 18.75
N LEU A 399 10.00 -12.78 19.81
CA LEU A 399 10.86 -13.70 20.56
C LEU A 399 10.03 -14.77 21.29
N ARG A 400 8.87 -14.40 21.86
CA ARG A 400 7.91 -15.37 22.43
C ARG A 400 7.37 -16.33 21.37
N ALA A 401 7.03 -15.84 20.18
CA ALA A 401 6.54 -16.69 19.09
C ALA A 401 7.61 -17.67 18.59
N ASN A 402 8.88 -17.24 18.52
CA ASN A 402 10.00 -18.14 18.21
C ASN A 402 10.20 -19.21 19.28
N LEU A 403 10.02 -18.89 20.58
CA LEU A 403 10.04 -19.92 21.63
C LEU A 403 8.94 -20.95 21.41
N ALA A 404 7.70 -20.52 21.14
CA ALA A 404 6.61 -21.44 20.83
C ALA A 404 6.91 -22.32 19.60
N TRP A 405 7.58 -21.75 18.59
CA TRP A 405 8.03 -22.50 17.42
C TRP A 405 9.12 -23.52 17.76
N PHE A 406 10.16 -23.15 18.53
CA PHE A 406 11.22 -24.09 18.93
C PHE A 406 10.70 -25.25 19.79
N VAL A 407 9.65 -25.02 20.58
CA VAL A 407 8.98 -26.09 21.35
C VAL A 407 8.26 -27.07 20.41
N ALA A 408 7.64 -26.58 19.33
CA ALA A 408 6.92 -27.41 18.36
C ALA A 408 7.83 -28.07 17.32
N VAL A 409 8.88 -27.39 16.89
CA VAL A 409 9.85 -27.82 15.88
C VAL A 409 11.26 -27.70 16.48
N PRO A 410 11.84 -28.83 16.94
CA PRO A 410 13.15 -28.84 17.58
C PRO A 410 14.25 -28.24 16.68
N PRO A 411 15.22 -27.50 17.24
CA PRO A 411 16.36 -26.98 16.48
C PRO A 411 17.20 -28.08 15.82
N ASP A 412 17.53 -27.94 14.54
CA ASP A 412 18.39 -28.91 13.82
C ASP A 412 19.88 -28.61 14.07
N MET A 413 20.55 -29.55 14.71
CA MET A 413 21.98 -29.46 14.99
C MET A 413 22.87 -29.37 13.76
N VAL A 414 22.53 -30.03 12.65
CA VAL A 414 23.40 -30.00 11.46
C VAL A 414 23.47 -28.58 10.91
N LEU A 415 22.34 -27.89 10.88
CA LEU A 415 22.24 -26.51 10.44
C LEU A 415 22.83 -25.52 11.45
N LEU A 416 22.59 -25.75 12.74
CA LEU A 416 23.20 -24.95 13.81
C LEU A 416 24.73 -25.08 13.77
N ARG A 417 25.28 -26.29 13.60
CA ARG A 417 26.73 -26.52 13.44
C ARG A 417 27.32 -25.76 12.26
N ARG A 418 26.61 -25.68 11.12
CA ARG A 418 27.09 -24.93 9.96
C ARG A 418 27.27 -23.45 10.30
N LYS A 419 26.26 -22.83 10.94
CA LYS A 419 26.35 -21.42 11.37
C LYS A 419 27.40 -21.19 12.47
N LEU A 420 27.54 -22.13 13.39
CA LEU A 420 28.51 -22.07 14.49
C LEU A 420 29.97 -22.32 14.04
N LYS A 421 30.20 -22.95 12.89
CA LYS A 421 31.55 -23.24 12.38
C LYS A 421 32.22 -22.01 11.78
N ASP A 422 31.43 -21.09 11.22
CA ASP A 422 31.91 -19.85 10.59
C ASP A 422 32.14 -18.72 11.62
N THR A 423 32.19 -19.08 12.91
CA THR A 423 32.14 -18.18 14.06
C THR A 423 33.54 -17.95 14.65
N GLY A 424 33.95 -16.68 14.81
CA GLY A 424 35.25 -16.26 15.38
C GLY A 424 35.36 -16.45 16.90
N THR A 425 36.56 -16.24 17.47
CA THR A 425 36.86 -16.50 18.89
C THR A 425 36.03 -15.70 19.89
N ASP A 426 35.72 -14.43 19.57
CA ASP A 426 34.87 -13.57 20.43
C ASP A 426 33.43 -14.11 20.47
N GLN A 427 32.94 -14.62 19.34
CA GLN A 427 31.60 -15.21 19.20
C GLN A 427 31.50 -16.57 19.88
N GLN A 428 32.55 -17.40 19.83
CA GLN A 428 32.62 -18.65 20.59
C GLN A 428 32.47 -18.42 22.09
N THR A 429 33.08 -17.37 22.63
CA THR A 429 33.01 -17.05 24.06
C THR A 429 31.60 -16.64 24.48
N ALA A 430 30.92 -15.84 23.66
CA ALA A 430 29.52 -15.47 23.86
C ALA A 430 28.59 -16.69 23.89
N ILE A 431 28.73 -17.59 22.91
CA ILE A 431 27.93 -18.82 22.82
C ILE A 431 28.14 -19.73 24.03
N ARG A 432 29.38 -19.87 24.53
CA ARG A 432 29.68 -20.63 25.75
C ARG A 432 28.95 -20.06 26.96
N SER A 433 29.01 -18.74 27.14
CA SER A 433 28.31 -18.07 28.25
C SER A 433 26.80 -18.30 28.18
N ALA A 434 26.21 -18.25 26.98
CA ALA A 434 24.79 -18.51 26.77
C ALA A 434 24.40 -19.97 27.10
N LEU A 435 25.20 -20.95 26.69
CA LEU A 435 24.96 -22.37 27.00
C LEU A 435 25.02 -22.67 28.50
N VAL A 436 25.99 -22.08 29.20
CA VAL A 436 26.11 -22.21 30.66
C VAL A 436 24.91 -21.57 31.36
N ALA A 437 24.50 -20.38 30.93
CA ALA A 437 23.34 -19.71 31.48
C ALA A 437 22.04 -20.51 31.25
N ALA A 438 21.89 -21.14 30.08
CA ALA A 438 20.74 -21.99 29.77
C ALA A 438 20.70 -23.25 30.66
N ALA A 439 21.83 -23.95 30.84
CA ALA A 439 21.88 -25.15 31.68
C ALA A 439 21.66 -24.86 33.17
N HIS A 440 21.96 -23.65 33.65
CA HIS A 440 21.69 -23.25 35.04
C HIS A 440 20.29 -22.65 35.24
N ALA A 441 19.46 -22.54 34.19
CA ALA A 441 18.20 -21.78 34.24
C ALA A 441 17.11 -22.43 35.11
N ASP A 442 17.13 -23.75 35.26
CA ASP A 442 16.22 -24.51 36.13
C ASP A 442 16.86 -24.93 37.49
N GLY A 443 18.18 -24.71 37.63
CA GLY A 443 18.96 -25.02 38.83
C GLY A 443 19.41 -26.47 38.96
N MET A 444 19.16 -27.35 37.97
CA MET A 444 19.58 -28.76 37.99
C MET A 444 20.11 -29.20 36.62
N VAL A 445 21.43 -29.14 36.45
CA VAL A 445 22.10 -29.62 35.23
C VAL A 445 22.03 -31.15 35.14
N LYS A 446 21.33 -31.68 34.13
CA LYS A 446 21.19 -33.12 33.87
C LYS A 446 22.35 -33.66 33.00
N PRO A 447 22.71 -34.95 33.11
CA PRO A 447 23.76 -35.55 32.26
C PRO A 447 23.45 -35.46 30.76
N GLU A 448 22.18 -35.58 30.35
CA GLU A 448 21.79 -35.46 28.95
C GLU A 448 22.05 -34.05 28.39
N GLU A 449 21.79 -33.01 29.18
CA GLU A 449 22.05 -31.61 28.80
C GLU A 449 23.56 -31.34 28.65
N VAL A 450 24.39 -31.88 29.55
CA VAL A 450 25.85 -31.80 29.44
C VAL A 450 26.32 -32.44 28.14
N ALA A 451 25.74 -33.58 27.74
CA ALA A 451 26.09 -34.24 26.49
C ALA A 451 25.72 -33.40 25.25
N GLU A 452 24.61 -32.65 25.28
CA GLU A 452 24.26 -31.71 24.21
C GLU A 452 25.17 -30.48 24.19
N ILE A 453 25.52 -29.91 25.35
CA ILE A 453 26.50 -28.82 25.43
C ILE A 453 27.85 -29.26 24.87
N GLU A 454 28.31 -30.48 25.20
CA GLU A 454 29.53 -31.04 24.62
C GLU A 454 29.44 -31.15 23.08
N LYS A 455 28.27 -31.49 22.52
CA LYS A 455 28.08 -31.51 21.05
C LYS A 455 28.18 -30.12 20.43
N VAL A 456 27.75 -29.07 21.14
CA VAL A 456 27.93 -27.68 20.68
C VAL A 456 29.39 -27.26 20.79
N TYR A 457 30.11 -27.61 21.86
CA TYR A 457 31.55 -27.32 22.00
C TYR A 457 32.38 -27.98 20.89
N ARG A 458 32.09 -29.24 20.55
CA ARG A 458 32.71 -29.91 19.40
C ARG A 458 32.44 -29.18 18.09
N ALA A 459 31.23 -28.63 17.92
CA ALA A 459 30.87 -27.88 16.72
C ALA A 459 31.63 -26.56 16.58
N LEU A 460 31.91 -25.91 17.72
CA LEU A 460 32.73 -24.70 17.80
C LEU A 460 34.25 -24.99 17.66
N GLY A 461 34.65 -26.26 17.55
CA GLY A 461 36.07 -26.65 17.51
C GLY A 461 36.79 -26.57 18.85
N LEU A 462 36.04 -26.57 19.96
CA LEU A 462 36.56 -26.49 21.33
C LEU A 462 36.70 -27.87 21.97
N ASP A 463 37.57 -27.97 22.98
CA ASP A 463 37.71 -29.18 23.80
C ASP A 463 36.43 -29.39 24.65
N PRO A 464 35.72 -30.53 24.52
CA PRO A 464 34.54 -30.85 25.32
C PRO A 464 34.79 -30.84 26.83
N ASN A 465 36.03 -31.05 27.28
CA ASN A 465 36.34 -31.03 28.72
C ASN A 465 36.16 -29.64 29.36
N LEU A 466 36.14 -28.57 28.56
CA LEU A 466 35.89 -27.20 29.03
C LEU A 466 34.45 -26.99 29.53
N VAL A 467 33.51 -27.86 29.16
CA VAL A 467 32.12 -27.78 29.61
C VAL A 467 32.03 -27.88 31.13
N TYR A 468 32.79 -28.79 31.74
CA TYR A 468 32.78 -28.97 33.20
C TYR A 468 33.36 -27.75 33.93
N SER A 469 34.44 -27.15 33.43
CA SER A 469 34.99 -25.93 34.03
C SER A 469 34.03 -24.75 33.92
N ASP A 470 33.33 -24.62 32.79
CA ASP A 470 32.43 -23.50 32.52
C ASP A 470 31.12 -23.63 33.33
N LEU A 471 30.56 -24.84 33.44
CA LEU A 471 29.40 -25.12 34.29
C LEU A 471 29.69 -24.87 35.77
N HIS A 472 30.88 -25.25 36.25
CA HIS A 472 31.29 -24.98 37.64
C HIS A 472 31.62 -23.50 37.91
N ALA A 473 32.13 -22.77 36.91
CA ALA A 473 32.37 -21.34 37.03
C ALA A 473 31.06 -20.52 37.16
N GLY A 474 29.97 -20.99 36.56
CA GLY A 474 28.65 -20.35 36.63
C GLY A 474 27.86 -20.60 37.93
N GLY A 475 28.28 -21.55 38.76
CA GLY A 475 27.48 -22.03 39.89
C GLY A 475 28.27 -22.20 41.19
N VAL A 476 28.74 -21.12 41.82
CA VAL A 476 29.10 -21.14 43.25
C VAL A 476 28.84 -19.77 43.90
N GLN A 477 27.76 -19.65 44.71
CA GLN A 477 27.85 -18.85 45.94
C GLN A 477 28.58 -19.74 46.95
N ASP A 478 29.80 -19.36 47.31
CA ASP A 478 30.63 -20.07 48.28
C ASP A 478 30.14 -19.77 49.70
N ALA A 479 28.93 -20.24 50.01
CA ALA A 479 28.30 -20.09 51.30
C ALA A 479 28.06 -21.48 51.92
N PRO A 480 28.66 -21.77 53.10
CA PRO A 480 28.50 -23.08 53.71
C PRO A 480 27.04 -23.33 54.10
N THR A 481 26.49 -24.45 53.61
CA THR A 481 25.13 -24.89 53.94
C THR A 481 25.07 -25.27 55.43
N ARG A 482 24.23 -24.57 56.20
CA ARG A 482 24.13 -24.72 57.67
C ARG A 482 23.42 -26.03 58.03
N VAL A 483 24.16 -27.06 58.42
CA VAL A 483 23.63 -28.43 58.67
C VAL A 483 22.99 -28.60 60.07
N ARG A 484 23.16 -27.65 61.01
CA ARG A 484 22.47 -27.68 62.32
C ARG A 484 22.34 -26.31 62.96
N ALA A 485 21.20 -26.03 63.57
CA ALA A 485 21.02 -24.84 64.42
C ALA A 485 21.77 -25.01 65.75
N ALA A 486 22.49 -23.96 66.17
CA ALA A 486 23.22 -23.95 67.44
C ALA A 486 22.24 -23.88 68.63
N GLN A 487 22.45 -24.72 69.65
CA GLN A 487 21.78 -24.59 70.95
C GLN A 487 22.65 -23.73 71.89
N PRO A 488 22.07 -22.85 72.71
CA PRO A 488 22.85 -21.90 73.50
C PRO A 488 23.48 -22.58 74.73
N GLY A 489 24.81 -22.61 74.77
CA GLY A 489 25.58 -22.87 76.00
C GLY A 489 25.80 -21.60 76.81
N ALA A 490 26.15 -21.76 78.09
CA ALA A 490 26.37 -20.71 79.10
C ALA A 490 27.30 -19.55 78.65
N PRO A 491 27.16 -18.34 79.21
CA PRO A 491 27.69 -17.11 78.63
C PRO A 491 29.22 -17.04 78.68
N GLY A 492 29.87 -17.42 77.58
CA GLY A 492 31.25 -17.08 77.27
C GLY A 492 31.35 -15.70 76.60
N GLU A 493 32.57 -15.25 76.34
CA GLU A 493 32.87 -13.94 75.76
C GLU A 493 32.05 -13.65 74.49
N LYS A 494 31.57 -12.41 74.38
CA LYS A 494 30.80 -11.94 73.22
C LYS A 494 31.67 -12.01 71.97
N ILE A 495 31.29 -12.89 71.04
CA ILE A 495 31.79 -12.84 69.66
C ILE A 495 31.46 -11.44 69.10
N PRO A 496 32.43 -10.72 68.51
CA PRO A 496 32.17 -9.43 67.88
C PRO A 496 31.03 -9.58 66.87
N VAL A 497 30.03 -8.69 66.95
CA VAL A 497 28.91 -8.68 66.01
C VAL A 497 29.50 -8.47 64.61
N GLU A 498 29.26 -9.43 63.71
CA GLU A 498 29.55 -9.24 62.29
C GLU A 498 28.91 -7.92 61.83
N PRO A 499 29.62 -7.07 61.09
CA PRO A 499 29.06 -5.83 60.60
C PRO A 499 27.81 -6.18 59.79
N SER A 500 26.66 -5.69 60.22
CA SER A 500 25.39 -5.83 59.51
C SER A 500 25.63 -5.46 58.05
N ALA A 501 25.37 -6.40 57.15
CA ALA A 501 25.49 -6.19 55.71
C ALA A 501 24.86 -4.83 55.35
N THR A 502 25.71 -3.89 54.97
CA THR A 502 25.32 -2.61 54.39
C THR A 502 24.37 -2.95 53.24
N PRO A 503 23.22 -2.27 53.08
CA PRO A 503 22.41 -2.47 51.89
C PRO A 503 23.32 -2.17 50.69
N GLN A 504 23.60 -3.20 49.89
CA GLN A 504 24.48 -3.07 48.72
C GLN A 504 23.91 -1.96 47.84
N ARG A 505 24.56 -0.80 47.88
CA ARG A 505 24.36 0.24 46.88
C ARG A 505 24.92 -0.34 45.58
N LEU A 506 24.00 -0.65 44.67
CA LEU A 506 24.29 -1.00 43.29
C LEU A 506 25.30 0.00 42.73
N ASP A 507 26.51 -0.47 42.46
CA ASP A 507 27.60 0.34 41.91
C ASP A 507 27.29 0.65 40.44
N ALA A 508 26.93 1.91 40.17
CA ALA A 508 26.55 2.36 38.84
C ALA A 508 27.67 2.17 37.81
N ALA A 509 28.94 2.23 38.22
CA ALA A 509 30.06 1.99 37.32
C ALA A 509 30.17 0.50 36.94
N ARG A 510 29.91 -0.40 37.90
CA ARG A 510 29.88 -1.85 37.65
C ARG A 510 28.68 -2.27 36.83
N ILE A 511 27.51 -1.65 37.02
CA ILE A 511 26.34 -1.87 36.16
C ILE A 511 26.61 -1.38 34.74
N ALA A 512 27.27 -0.24 34.58
CA ALA A 512 27.62 0.28 33.26
C ALA A 512 28.61 -0.64 32.53
N SER A 513 29.62 -1.20 33.22
CA SER A 513 30.55 -2.15 32.61
C SER A 513 29.84 -3.44 32.22
N ILE A 514 28.97 -3.99 33.08
CA ILE A 514 28.19 -5.20 32.78
C ILE A 514 27.28 -4.98 31.57
N ARG A 515 26.64 -3.80 31.46
CA ARG A 515 25.83 -3.45 30.29
C ARG A 515 26.68 -3.38 29.02
N GLN A 516 27.84 -2.74 29.07
CA GLN A 516 28.74 -2.64 27.93
C GLN A 516 29.27 -4.00 27.47
N ASP A 517 29.57 -4.89 28.41
CA ASP A 517 29.97 -6.27 28.11
C ASP A 517 28.80 -7.06 27.49
N THR A 518 27.58 -6.89 28.00
CA THR A 518 26.35 -7.49 27.45
C THR A 518 26.05 -7.00 26.03
N ASP A 519 26.25 -5.70 25.78
CA ASP A 519 26.05 -5.08 24.47
C ASP A 519 27.07 -5.61 23.45
N ARG A 520 28.34 -5.78 23.87
CA ARG A 520 29.39 -6.38 23.03
C ARG A 520 29.08 -7.83 22.67
N VAL A 521 28.68 -8.64 23.65
CA VAL A 521 28.25 -10.02 23.45
C VAL A 521 27.06 -10.11 22.49
N SER A 522 26.10 -9.19 22.64
CA SER A 522 24.92 -9.13 21.78
C SER A 522 25.27 -8.78 20.32
N ALA A 523 26.17 -7.82 20.11
CA ALA A 523 26.62 -7.44 18.77
C ALA A 523 27.29 -8.62 18.04
N VAL A 524 28.14 -9.32 18.78
CA VAL A 524 28.88 -10.50 18.33
C VAL A 524 27.93 -11.65 17.95
N LEU A 525 26.90 -11.95 18.75
CA LEU A 525 25.89 -12.95 18.40
C LEU A 525 25.01 -12.53 17.21
N ALA A 526 24.72 -11.22 17.08
CA ALA A 526 23.93 -10.68 15.98
C ALA A 526 24.63 -10.81 14.62
N GLU A 527 25.97 -10.75 14.58
CA GLU A 527 26.78 -10.90 13.36
C GLU A 527 26.59 -12.27 12.68
N ILE A 528 26.26 -13.32 13.44
CA ILE A 528 26.02 -14.67 12.90
C ILE A 528 24.85 -14.68 11.90
N PHE A 529 23.90 -13.73 12.02
CA PHE A 529 22.79 -13.59 11.08
C PHE A 529 23.10 -12.69 9.88
N ALA A 530 24.25 -12.01 9.85
CA ALA A 530 24.64 -11.10 8.76
C ALA A 530 25.37 -11.81 7.60
N VAL A 531 25.85 -13.05 7.81
CA VAL A 531 26.68 -13.79 6.85
C VAL A 531 25.84 -14.41 5.70
N ASP A 532 24.53 -14.58 5.90
CA ASP A 532 23.59 -15.08 4.87
C ASP A 532 23.02 -13.94 3.99
N GLY A 533 23.90 -13.09 3.44
CA GLY A 533 23.55 -12.24 2.30
C GLY A 533 23.29 -13.11 1.05
N PRO A 534 22.52 -12.64 0.05
CA PRO A 534 22.17 -13.48 -1.09
C PRO A 534 23.43 -13.79 -1.92
N GLU A 535 23.94 -15.02 -1.79
CA GLU A 535 24.80 -15.63 -2.79
C GLU A 535 23.92 -16.44 -3.76
N ASP A 536 24.15 -16.17 -5.05
CA ASP A 536 23.68 -16.86 -6.25
C ASP A 536 22.21 -16.63 -6.68
N ASP A 537 21.99 -15.50 -7.36
CA ASP A 537 21.54 -15.58 -8.75
C ASP A 537 22.61 -14.90 -9.62
N SER A 538 23.01 -15.58 -10.68
CA SER A 538 24.07 -15.23 -11.62
C SER A 538 24.13 -13.74 -11.96
N LYS A 539 25.20 -13.07 -11.51
CA LYS A 539 25.69 -11.87 -12.20
C LYS A 539 26.18 -12.30 -13.58
N GLU A 540 25.29 -12.28 -14.57
CA GLU A 540 25.75 -12.02 -15.93
C GLU A 540 26.51 -10.70 -15.88
N VAL A 541 27.79 -10.79 -16.19
CA VAL A 541 28.69 -9.65 -16.31
C VAL A 541 28.14 -8.80 -17.44
N ALA A 542 27.38 -7.74 -17.09
CA ALA A 542 26.97 -6.74 -18.05
C ALA A 542 28.23 -6.13 -18.66
N ALA A 543 28.54 -6.53 -19.89
CA ALA A 543 29.46 -5.79 -20.73
C ALA A 543 28.92 -4.37 -20.86
N VAL A 544 29.80 -3.39 -20.68
CA VAL A 544 29.48 -1.96 -20.77
C VAL A 544 28.85 -1.68 -22.14
N SER A 545 27.57 -1.36 -22.16
CA SER A 545 26.86 -0.93 -23.35
C SER A 545 27.09 0.57 -23.59
N VAL A 546 27.10 0.95 -24.87
CA VAL A 546 27.27 2.34 -25.33
C VAL A 546 26.06 3.20 -24.95
N LEU A 547 24.89 2.56 -24.90
CA LEU A 547 23.64 3.17 -24.47
C LEU A 547 23.40 2.82 -23.01
N ALA A 548 23.57 3.81 -22.13
CA ALA A 548 23.34 3.63 -20.71
C ALA A 548 21.92 3.11 -20.44
N GLY A 549 21.80 2.02 -19.67
CA GLY A 549 20.52 1.42 -19.30
C GLY A 549 20.06 0.24 -20.18
N LEU A 550 20.77 -0.09 -21.27
CA LEU A 550 20.50 -1.26 -22.11
C LEU A 550 21.58 -2.33 -21.95
N ASP A 551 21.24 -3.60 -22.11
CA ASP A 551 22.26 -4.65 -22.24
C ASP A 551 22.88 -4.72 -23.64
N ALA A 552 23.92 -5.53 -23.81
CA ALA A 552 24.65 -5.66 -25.07
C ALA A 552 23.80 -6.21 -26.23
N LYS A 553 22.81 -7.08 -25.97
CA LYS A 553 21.95 -7.67 -27.01
C LYS A 553 20.96 -6.65 -27.53
N HIS A 554 20.33 -5.89 -26.64
CA HIS A 554 19.40 -4.82 -27.04
C HIS A 554 20.13 -3.64 -27.70
N THR A 555 21.37 -3.33 -27.26
CA THR A 555 22.21 -2.33 -27.93
C THR A 555 22.56 -2.74 -29.36
N ALA A 556 22.89 -4.02 -29.58
CA ALA A 556 23.17 -4.55 -30.93
C ALA A 556 21.90 -4.56 -31.81
N LEU A 557 20.75 -4.89 -31.24
CA LEU A 557 19.46 -4.85 -31.93
C LEU A 557 19.11 -3.42 -32.39
N ILE A 558 19.23 -2.42 -31.51
CA ILE A 558 18.95 -1.00 -31.84
C ILE A 558 19.84 -0.53 -33.00
N ARG A 559 21.12 -0.91 -33.01
CA ARG A 559 22.05 -0.54 -34.09
C ARG A 559 21.58 -1.01 -35.47
N GLU A 560 20.93 -2.17 -35.55
CA GLU A 560 20.34 -2.66 -36.80
C GLU A 560 18.98 -2.03 -37.10
N VAL A 561 18.13 -1.85 -36.09
CA VAL A 561 16.78 -1.27 -36.23
C VAL A 561 16.81 0.13 -36.85
N ILE A 562 17.73 0.99 -36.40
CA ILE A 562 17.83 2.39 -36.87
C ILE A 562 18.32 2.53 -38.32
N THR A 563 18.74 1.45 -38.98
CA THR A 563 19.22 1.49 -40.38
C THR A 563 18.10 1.64 -41.40
N ARG A 564 16.85 1.42 -40.99
CA ARG A 564 15.66 1.54 -41.82
C ARG A 564 14.63 2.38 -41.09
N GLN A 565 13.76 3.05 -41.84
CA GLN A 565 12.67 3.88 -41.29
C GLN A 565 11.42 3.06 -40.94
N HIS A 566 11.31 1.84 -41.47
CA HIS A 566 10.16 0.97 -41.31
C HIS A 566 10.57 -0.50 -41.37
N TRP A 567 9.91 -1.34 -40.56
CA TRP A 567 10.06 -2.80 -40.52
C TRP A 567 8.69 -3.48 -40.55
N SER A 568 8.52 -4.51 -41.38
CA SER A 568 7.33 -5.38 -41.29
C SER A 568 7.41 -6.31 -40.07
N ASP A 569 6.27 -6.88 -39.67
CA ASP A 569 6.19 -7.82 -38.54
C ASP A 569 7.10 -9.05 -38.71
N GLU A 570 7.13 -9.63 -39.91
CA GLU A 570 7.98 -10.78 -40.21
C GLU A 570 9.47 -10.41 -40.16
N GLU A 571 9.86 -9.27 -40.75
CA GLU A 571 11.26 -8.83 -40.78
C GLU A 571 11.77 -8.46 -39.39
N PHE A 572 10.94 -7.80 -38.57
CA PHE A 572 11.29 -7.45 -37.20
C PHE A 572 11.40 -8.71 -36.34
N SER A 573 10.49 -9.68 -36.49
CA SER A 573 10.57 -10.95 -35.77
C SER A 573 11.84 -11.73 -36.12
N GLU A 574 12.25 -11.77 -37.39
CA GLU A 574 13.51 -12.39 -37.80
C GLU A 574 14.74 -11.65 -37.24
N LEU A 575 14.70 -10.32 -37.23
CA LEU A 575 15.75 -9.48 -36.66
C LEU A 575 15.92 -9.73 -35.16
N VAL A 576 14.83 -9.73 -34.39
CA VAL A 576 14.85 -9.98 -32.94
C VAL A 576 15.32 -11.41 -32.63
N ALA A 577 14.88 -12.39 -33.42
CA ALA A 577 15.30 -13.78 -33.26
C ALA A 577 16.81 -13.97 -33.51
N ARG A 578 17.42 -13.23 -34.46
CA ARG A 578 18.88 -13.25 -34.70
C ARG A 578 19.69 -12.81 -33.47
N HIS A 579 19.13 -11.93 -32.63
CA HIS A 579 19.73 -11.46 -31.39
C HIS A 579 19.39 -12.34 -30.16
N GLY A 580 18.64 -13.43 -30.36
CA GLY A 580 18.25 -14.36 -29.30
C GLY A 580 17.25 -13.77 -28.29
N LEU A 581 16.44 -12.81 -28.74
CA LEU A 581 15.44 -12.11 -27.93
C LEU A 581 14.02 -12.53 -28.36
N MET A 582 13.02 -12.22 -27.55
CA MET A 582 11.60 -12.38 -27.89
C MET A 582 11.03 -11.05 -28.37
N VAL A 583 10.18 -11.06 -29.42
CA VAL A 583 9.64 -9.84 -30.07
C VAL A 583 9.00 -8.88 -29.09
N ALA A 584 8.04 -9.34 -28.29
CA ALA A 584 7.34 -8.50 -27.32
C ALA A 584 8.29 -7.92 -26.26
N GLY A 585 9.21 -8.72 -25.72
CA GLY A 585 10.18 -8.26 -24.71
C GLY A 585 11.22 -7.29 -25.26
N ALA A 586 11.65 -7.48 -26.51
CA ALA A 586 12.58 -6.58 -27.17
C ALA A 586 11.93 -5.22 -27.49
N LEU A 587 10.68 -5.23 -27.98
CA LEU A 587 9.91 -4.01 -28.25
C LEU A 587 9.69 -3.20 -26.97
N GLU A 588 9.26 -3.86 -25.88
CA GLU A 588 9.04 -3.22 -24.58
C GLU A 588 10.33 -2.61 -24.04
N THR A 589 11.44 -3.38 -24.02
CA THR A 589 12.72 -2.92 -23.47
C THR A 589 13.30 -1.75 -24.28
N ILE A 590 13.18 -1.78 -25.62
CA ILE A 590 13.66 -0.71 -26.50
C ILE A 590 12.83 0.56 -26.31
N ASN A 591 11.50 0.45 -26.30
CA ASN A 591 10.63 1.61 -26.14
C ASN A 591 10.70 2.19 -24.72
N GLU A 592 10.78 1.36 -23.68
CA GLU A 592 10.99 1.83 -22.30
C GLU A 592 12.29 2.61 -22.15
N TRP A 593 13.38 2.11 -22.76
CA TRP A 593 14.64 2.84 -22.80
C TRP A 593 14.52 4.17 -23.58
N ALA A 594 13.84 4.15 -24.73
CA ALA A 594 13.65 5.34 -25.55
C ALA A 594 12.85 6.42 -24.81
N PHE A 595 11.79 6.03 -24.10
CA PHE A 595 11.02 6.93 -23.24
C PHE A 595 11.87 7.49 -22.10
N ALA A 596 12.70 6.68 -21.45
CA ALA A 596 13.56 7.14 -20.36
C ALA A 596 14.66 8.12 -20.82
N ALA A 597 15.14 7.99 -22.06
CA ALA A 597 16.24 8.79 -22.59
C ALA A 597 15.79 9.99 -23.45
N HIS A 598 14.63 9.90 -24.10
CA HIS A 598 14.19 10.82 -25.14
C HIS A 598 12.70 11.24 -25.02
N ASP A 599 11.99 10.83 -23.97
CA ASP A 599 10.56 11.13 -23.71
C ASP A 599 9.58 10.65 -24.81
N GLU A 600 10.04 9.79 -25.73
CA GLU A 600 9.27 9.29 -26.89
C GLU A 600 9.65 7.82 -27.20
N ALA A 601 8.75 7.07 -27.87
CA ALA A 601 9.03 5.69 -28.30
C ALA A 601 9.96 5.67 -29.53
N LEU A 602 10.88 4.69 -29.60
CA LEU A 602 11.71 4.48 -30.80
C LEU A 602 10.92 3.79 -31.91
N LEU A 603 10.06 2.84 -31.54
CA LEU A 603 9.24 2.04 -32.46
C LEU A 603 7.75 2.28 -32.20
N ASP A 604 7.04 2.80 -33.19
CA ASP A 604 5.58 2.96 -33.16
C ASP A 604 4.90 1.81 -33.90
N GLU A 605 3.88 1.22 -33.29
CA GLU A 605 3.20 0.01 -33.79
C GLU A 605 1.92 0.41 -34.51
N TYR A 606 1.93 0.30 -35.85
CA TYR A 606 0.78 0.64 -36.70
C TYR A 606 0.50 -0.45 -37.74
N GLU A 607 1.15 -0.41 -38.91
CA GLU A 607 1.17 -1.49 -39.92
C GLU A 607 2.61 -2.03 -40.01
N GLY A 608 3.10 -2.67 -38.95
CA GLY A 608 4.52 -2.93 -38.70
C GLY A 608 5.11 -1.92 -37.71
N TYR A 609 6.42 -1.69 -37.76
CA TYR A 609 7.15 -0.82 -36.84
C TYR A 609 7.80 0.36 -37.56
N ASP A 610 7.31 1.57 -37.29
CA ASP A 610 7.91 2.82 -37.75
C ASP A 610 8.98 3.30 -36.76
N VAL A 611 10.16 3.66 -37.29
CA VAL A 611 11.30 4.10 -36.46
C VAL A 611 11.29 5.62 -36.33
N SER A 612 11.29 6.13 -35.10
CA SER A 612 11.41 7.57 -34.83
C SER A 612 12.76 8.12 -35.34
N LEU A 613 12.70 9.03 -36.31
CA LEU A 613 13.87 9.63 -36.95
C LEU A 613 14.72 10.46 -35.98
N ASP A 614 14.08 11.15 -35.03
CA ASP A 614 14.78 12.02 -34.08
C ASP A 614 15.63 11.20 -33.10
N ILE A 615 15.10 10.07 -32.62
CA ILE A 615 15.83 9.14 -31.76
C ILE A 615 16.88 8.36 -32.57
N ALA A 616 16.54 7.90 -33.78
CA ALA A 616 17.47 7.18 -34.65
C ALA A 616 18.74 8.02 -34.95
N ASN A 617 18.59 9.31 -35.21
CA ASN A 617 19.72 10.23 -35.44
C ASN A 617 20.55 10.45 -34.15
N ALA A 618 19.90 10.66 -33.00
CA ALA A 618 20.60 10.84 -31.73
C ALA A 618 21.43 9.60 -31.32
N VAL A 619 20.91 8.41 -31.64
CA VAL A 619 21.57 7.13 -31.37
C VAL A 619 22.67 6.83 -32.39
N ALA A 620 22.46 7.16 -33.67
CA ALA A 620 23.50 7.05 -34.68
C ALA A 620 24.74 7.90 -34.31
N ASP A 621 24.54 9.13 -33.83
CA ASP A 621 25.61 9.99 -33.32
C ASP A 621 26.36 9.38 -32.12
N ALA A 622 25.67 8.60 -31.28
CA ALA A 622 26.29 7.91 -30.15
C ALA A 622 27.14 6.72 -30.61
N PHE A 623 26.69 5.99 -31.64
CA PHE A 623 27.43 4.88 -32.24
C PHE A 623 28.61 5.32 -33.12
N GLU A 624 28.54 6.51 -33.76
CA GLU A 624 29.68 7.07 -34.51
C GLU A 624 30.82 7.52 -33.60
N LYS A 625 30.54 7.97 -32.37
CA LYS A 625 31.55 8.35 -31.36
C LYS A 625 32.33 7.16 -30.79
N GLU A 626 31.91 5.93 -31.09
CA GLU A 626 32.54 4.68 -30.65
C GLU A 626 33.61 4.16 -31.62
N ASN A 627 33.58 4.60 -32.89
CA ASN A 627 34.46 4.11 -33.98
C ASN A 627 35.77 4.89 -34.13
#